data_AF-A0A7J9PSV7-F1
#
_entry.id   AF-A0A7J9PSV7-F1
#
_cell.length_a   1.000
_cell.length_b   1.000
_cell.length_c   1.000
_cell.angle_alpha   90.00
_cell.angle_beta   90.00
_cell.angle_gamma   90.00
#
_symmetry.space_group_name_H-M   'P 1'
#
loop_
_entity.id
_entity.type
_entity.pdbx_description
1 polymer ?
#
loop_
_entity_poly.entity_id
_entity_poly.type
_entity_poly.pdbx_seq_one_letter_code
_entity_poly.pdbx_strand_id
1 'polypeptide(L)'
;MYLSHTTVTLVLLMMLTATMIYNTIDLQKDQVLTESIATSVDLRSSSLEHVVETSIPIAFNKVLNDMELHIIQSGTYYENESYVLENLTYLLDSEINGNLETIKNEYSSEYGMDYDFEVTNITMVDGFTFKVDYDLEYYLAKENVYDSKNVSESQEITVKTIISAYHYLMPKNLIEINSPSDLTDYQFKVVLTDTDFDFSENNNGSGIEFIDEYGNSLPYWIKYWNYDDKKAIVWLNGNLTTGINYININTSGTGVSNGGAVFELFEGFENLESNFDLDTIFYTTLASGTWKNDSLDSVLNSTYNKKMVKCENAPIFARVISDSDLTHYGLSEYIVEVNAKGNNSDGENSPNVMVGFFVDPDNTISRNTYHPESFYTADLGGIYGGKIYQYNDPDFKNGNFLSNLNIVYESVPGSNKIDQITREYILPDSSMTTQENTWYYLKLNINESSGEVKASFIDLVSYVGGLDFKNEIIRTTVLSDNYLLLGTSVGSYYYVPKNYNQSIYFDNFRVRKYVQDEPTQVPRYQGLYYISPPREYGTVYGTGDSENLYFIENNTEPSIIDMLAGKGSYDGPYWTYGYGIKLVEN
;
A
#
# COMPACT_ATOMS: atom_id res chain seq x y z
N MET A 1 26.05 95.62 65.41
CA MET A 1 27.14 94.61 65.33
C MET A 1 26.62 93.17 65.42
N TYR A 2 25.76 92.80 66.37
CA TYR A 2 25.23 91.43 66.49
C TYR A 2 24.33 90.97 65.33
N LEU A 3 23.64 91.90 64.64
CA LEU A 3 22.79 91.58 63.48
C LEU A 3 23.55 91.21 62.20
N SER A 4 24.81 91.66 62.04
CA SER A 4 25.60 91.37 60.82
C SER A 4 26.34 90.03 60.90
N HIS A 5 26.81 89.64 62.09
CA HIS A 5 27.42 88.32 62.29
C HIS A 5 26.40 87.20 62.14
N THR A 6 25.19 87.36 62.67
CA THR A 6 24.11 86.37 62.56
C THR A 6 23.64 86.18 61.11
N THR A 7 23.56 87.25 60.31
CA THR A 7 23.24 87.14 58.87
C THR A 7 24.35 86.46 58.08
N VAL A 8 25.62 86.77 58.34
CA VAL A 8 26.76 86.10 57.68
C VAL A 8 26.79 84.61 58.03
N THR A 9 26.60 84.23 59.29
CA THR A 9 26.52 82.82 59.70
C THR A 9 25.34 82.10 59.04
N LEU A 10 24.18 82.76 58.94
CA LEU A 10 23.00 82.20 58.26
C LEU A 10 23.25 81.97 56.76
N VAL A 11 23.91 82.90 56.08
CA VAL A 11 24.27 82.77 54.65
C VAL A 11 25.28 81.63 54.43
N LEU A 12 26.29 81.53 55.30
CA LEU A 12 27.26 80.42 55.23
C LEU A 12 26.59 79.06 55.51
N LEU A 13 25.64 79.01 56.46
CA LEU A 13 24.86 77.80 56.72
C LEU A 13 23.96 77.44 55.53
N MET A 14 23.34 78.43 54.87
CA MET A 14 22.57 78.22 53.63
C MET A 14 23.45 77.74 52.46
N MET A 15 24.65 78.29 52.30
CA MET A 15 25.60 77.81 51.28
C MET A 15 26.07 76.38 51.58
N LEU A 16 26.42 76.09 52.83
CA LEU A 16 26.84 74.74 53.23
C LEU A 16 25.73 73.70 53.03
N THR A 17 24.49 74.05 53.41
CA THR A 17 23.33 73.18 53.20
C THR A 17 23.00 73.01 51.72
N ALA A 18 23.08 74.06 50.91
CA ALA A 18 22.93 73.96 49.46
C ALA A 18 23.99 73.04 48.82
N THR A 19 25.26 73.17 49.22
CA THR A 19 26.34 72.31 48.74
C THR A 19 26.15 70.85 49.18
N MET A 20 25.72 70.62 50.42
CA MET A 20 25.40 69.26 50.89
C MET A 20 24.23 68.65 50.10
N ILE A 21 23.16 69.41 49.87
CA ILE A 21 22.01 68.97 49.07
C ILE A 21 22.44 68.64 47.64
N TYR A 22 23.23 69.51 47.00
CA TYR A 22 23.71 69.28 45.64
C TYR A 22 24.56 68.01 45.55
N ASN A 23 25.51 67.81 46.47
CA ASN A 23 26.34 66.61 46.51
C ASN A 23 25.51 65.35 46.78
N THR A 24 24.48 65.42 47.62
CA THR A 24 23.57 64.28 47.85
C THR A 24 22.76 63.96 46.60
N ILE A 25 22.26 64.97 45.88
CA ILE A 25 21.52 64.77 44.63
C ILE A 25 22.43 64.16 43.55
N ASP A 26 23.67 64.63 43.43
CA ASP A 26 24.63 64.11 42.45
C ASP A 26 24.98 62.64 42.73
N LEU A 27 25.24 62.30 44.00
CA LEU A 27 25.45 60.92 44.43
C LEU A 27 24.23 60.02 44.16
N GLN A 28 23.01 60.50 44.47
CA GLN A 28 21.79 59.74 44.20
C GLN A 28 21.55 59.57 42.70
N LYS A 29 21.86 60.58 41.89
CA LYS A 29 21.76 60.51 40.42
C LYS A 29 22.71 59.47 39.86
N ASP A 30 23.98 59.45 40.30
CA ASP A 30 24.97 58.49 39.83
C ASP A 30 24.61 57.05 40.26
N GLN A 31 24.05 56.88 41.46
CA GLN A 31 23.50 55.60 41.92
C GLN A 31 22.36 55.12 41.02
N VAL A 32 21.36 55.97 40.77
CA VAL A 32 20.22 55.64 39.90
C VAL A 32 20.67 55.33 38.47
N LEU A 33 21.65 56.07 37.94
CA LEU A 33 22.19 55.80 36.60
C LEU A 33 22.90 54.44 36.53
N THR A 34 23.73 54.14 37.53
CA THR A 34 24.46 52.85 37.61
C THR A 34 23.48 51.68 37.77
N GLU A 35 22.47 51.81 38.64
CA GLU A 35 21.41 50.82 38.82
C GLU A 35 20.59 50.63 37.53
N SER A 36 20.31 51.71 36.80
CA SER A 36 19.61 51.64 35.51
C SER A 36 20.43 50.90 34.46
N ILE A 37 21.74 51.13 34.40
CA ILE A 37 22.64 50.42 33.48
C ILE A 37 22.74 48.95 33.89
N ALA A 38 22.89 48.65 35.18
CA ALA A 38 22.93 47.29 35.70
C ALA A 38 21.65 46.51 35.37
N THR A 39 20.49 47.10 35.63
CA THR A 39 19.20 46.51 35.26
C THR A 39 19.10 46.28 33.75
N SER A 40 19.63 47.19 32.94
CA SER A 40 19.64 47.03 31.50
C SER A 40 20.55 45.91 31.02
N VAL A 41 21.73 45.71 31.63
CA VAL A 41 22.64 44.61 31.32
C VAL A 41 22.00 43.27 31.74
N ASP A 42 21.46 43.19 32.95
CA ASP A 42 20.77 42.02 33.51
C ASP A 42 19.56 41.58 32.66
N LEU A 43 18.71 42.53 32.22
CA LEU A 43 17.59 42.23 31.32
C LEU A 43 18.05 41.69 29.97
N ARG A 44 19.16 42.20 29.42
CA ARG A 44 19.70 41.76 28.13
C ARG A 44 20.37 40.39 28.24
N SER A 45 21.09 40.16 29.32
CA SER A 45 21.67 38.87 29.70
C SER A 45 20.59 37.78 29.83
N SER A 46 19.54 38.05 30.62
CA SER A 46 18.38 37.15 30.74
C SER A 46 17.66 36.93 29.40
N SER A 47 17.58 37.97 28.56
CA SER A 47 16.99 37.85 27.22
C SER A 47 17.84 36.97 26.30
N LEU A 48 19.18 37.00 26.42
CA LEU A 48 20.09 36.18 25.63
C LEU A 48 19.89 34.69 25.96
N GLU A 49 19.86 34.34 27.25
CA GLU A 49 19.59 32.97 27.71
C GLU A 49 18.27 32.46 27.14
N HIS A 50 17.21 33.27 27.24
CA HIS A 50 15.90 32.90 26.73
C HIS A 50 15.85 32.77 25.19
N VAL A 51 16.61 33.59 24.46
CA VAL A 51 16.72 33.47 23.00
C VAL A 51 17.42 32.18 22.62
N VAL A 52 18.50 31.80 23.32
CA VAL A 52 19.17 30.50 23.08
C VAL A 52 18.21 29.35 23.35
N GLU A 53 17.59 29.32 24.53
CA GLU A 53 16.61 28.32 24.93
C GLU A 53 15.46 28.19 23.91
N THR A 54 14.93 29.29 23.39
CA THR A 54 13.81 29.25 22.44
C THR A 54 14.23 28.97 21.00
N SER A 55 15.50 29.17 20.66
CA SER A 55 16.04 28.98 19.30
C SER A 55 16.49 27.53 19.02
N ILE A 56 16.99 26.81 20.04
CA ILE A 56 17.47 25.43 19.91
C ILE A 56 16.42 24.50 19.27
N PRO A 57 15.13 24.48 19.66
CA PRO A 57 14.14 23.59 19.05
C PRO A 57 13.90 23.93 17.58
N ILE A 58 13.95 25.21 17.22
CA ILE A 58 13.74 25.69 15.85
C ILE A 58 14.93 25.29 14.98
N ALA A 59 16.15 25.55 15.47
CA ALA A 59 17.40 25.19 14.80
C ALA A 59 17.51 23.67 14.63
N PHE A 60 17.20 22.89 15.66
CA PHE A 60 17.22 21.43 15.61
C PHE A 60 16.30 20.88 14.52
N ASN A 61 15.03 21.32 14.47
CA ASN A 61 14.09 20.89 13.44
C ASN A 61 14.57 21.26 12.02
N LYS A 62 15.19 22.43 11.86
CA LYS A 62 15.75 22.88 10.58
C LYS A 62 16.93 21.99 10.16
N VAL A 63 17.93 21.85 11.03
CA VAL A 63 19.15 21.07 10.76
C VAL A 63 18.80 19.62 10.40
N LEU A 64 17.88 19.00 11.14
CA LEU A 64 17.44 17.64 10.89
C LEU A 64 16.84 17.48 9.47
N ASN A 65 15.99 18.42 9.04
CA ASN A 65 15.42 18.41 7.70
C ASN A 65 16.44 18.76 6.60
N ASP A 66 17.37 19.67 6.88
CA ASP A 66 18.45 20.04 5.95
C ASP A 66 19.38 18.84 5.68
N MET A 67 19.67 18.04 6.72
CA MET A 67 20.45 16.80 6.61
C MET A 67 19.75 15.74 5.74
N GLU A 68 18.45 15.50 5.95
CA GLU A 68 17.67 14.58 5.10
C GLU A 68 17.58 15.07 3.64
N LEU A 69 17.42 16.38 3.45
CA LEU A 69 17.45 16.98 2.11
C LEU A 69 18.82 16.80 1.43
N HIS A 70 19.92 16.87 2.18
CA HIS A 70 21.26 16.62 1.66
C HIS A 70 21.41 15.17 1.14
N ILE A 71 20.87 14.19 1.86
CA ILE A 71 20.84 12.79 1.41
C ILE A 71 20.06 12.69 0.09
N ILE A 72 18.87 13.29 0.02
CA ILE A 72 18.04 13.29 -1.20
C ILE A 72 18.80 13.86 -2.41
N GLN A 73 19.55 14.96 -2.21
CA GLN A 73 20.29 15.63 -3.28
C GLN A 73 21.55 14.86 -3.71
N SER A 74 22.23 14.26 -2.74
CA SER A 74 23.48 13.51 -3.00
C SER A 74 23.21 12.08 -3.50
N GLY A 75 22.05 11.50 -3.16
CA GLY A 75 21.75 10.09 -3.36
C GLY A 75 22.57 9.15 -2.47
N THR A 76 23.34 9.70 -1.53
CA THR A 76 24.23 8.95 -0.66
C THR A 76 23.83 9.15 0.79
N TYR A 77 23.54 8.05 1.45
CA TYR A 77 23.26 8.03 2.87
C TYR A 77 24.55 8.15 3.70
N TYR A 78 24.41 8.48 4.99
CA TYR A 78 25.52 8.47 5.94
C TYR A 78 26.05 7.05 6.15
N GLU A 79 27.28 6.93 6.65
CA GLU A 79 27.94 5.62 6.78
C GLU A 79 27.56 4.86 8.05
N ASN A 80 27.30 5.60 9.13
CA ASN A 80 26.96 5.08 10.46
C ASN A 80 26.43 6.22 11.35
N GLU A 81 26.09 5.86 12.58
CA GLU A 81 25.54 6.76 13.58
C GLU A 81 26.45 7.84 14.08
N SER A 82 27.68 7.47 14.41
CA SER A 82 28.59 8.41 15.03
C SER A 82 28.79 9.58 14.06
N TYR A 83 28.82 9.29 12.77
CA TYR A 83 28.89 10.29 11.71
C TYR A 83 27.63 11.15 11.59
N VAL A 84 26.46 10.58 11.84
CA VAL A 84 25.21 11.34 11.89
C VAL A 84 25.20 12.27 13.09
N LEU A 85 25.47 11.75 14.29
CA LEU A 85 25.46 12.52 15.53
C LEU A 85 26.48 13.65 15.46
N GLU A 86 27.69 13.37 14.96
CA GLU A 86 28.73 14.37 14.74
C GLU A 86 28.25 15.49 13.81
N ASN A 87 27.61 15.16 12.68
CA ASN A 87 27.07 16.17 11.78
C ASN A 87 25.89 16.95 12.38
N LEU A 88 24.99 16.26 13.09
CA LEU A 88 23.83 16.90 13.73
C LEU A 88 24.29 17.91 14.79
N THR A 89 25.22 17.50 15.67
CA THR A 89 25.85 18.38 16.67
C THR A 89 26.54 19.55 16.00
N TYR A 90 27.42 19.28 15.03
CA TYR A 90 28.17 20.32 14.33
C TYR A 90 27.27 21.36 13.63
N LEU A 91 26.23 20.90 12.93
CA LEU A 91 25.31 21.78 12.22
C LEU A 91 24.41 22.56 13.18
N LEU A 92 23.98 21.96 14.28
CA LEU A 92 23.22 22.65 15.32
C LEU A 92 24.07 23.73 16.00
N ASP A 93 25.30 23.40 16.37
CA ASP A 93 26.28 24.36 16.90
C ASP A 93 26.49 25.52 15.94
N SER A 94 26.72 25.22 14.65
CA SER A 94 26.93 26.23 13.64
C SER A 94 25.71 27.14 13.45
N GLU A 95 24.49 26.59 13.51
CA GLU A 95 23.25 27.35 13.34
C GLU A 95 23.03 28.30 14.54
N ILE A 96 23.21 27.82 15.77
CA ILE A 96 23.05 28.63 17.00
C ILE A 96 24.15 29.68 17.09
N ASN A 97 25.42 29.31 16.85
CA ASN A 97 26.53 30.26 16.85
C ASN A 97 26.33 31.35 15.78
N GLY A 98 25.78 31.03 14.60
CA GLY A 98 25.42 32.03 13.59
C GLY A 98 24.34 33.01 14.05
N ASN A 99 23.34 32.52 14.78
CA ASN A 99 22.30 33.36 15.38
C ASN A 99 22.88 34.28 16.48
N LEU A 100 23.73 33.75 17.36
CA LEU A 100 24.42 34.52 18.41
C LEU A 100 25.36 35.57 17.83
N GLU A 101 26.07 35.27 16.74
CA GLU A 101 26.95 36.24 16.05
C GLU A 101 26.12 37.40 15.48
N THR A 102 24.94 37.10 14.94
CA THR A 102 24.01 38.13 14.45
C THR A 102 23.57 39.06 15.59
N ILE A 103 23.25 38.49 16.76
CA ILE A 103 22.86 39.23 17.97
C ILE A 103 24.01 40.10 18.48
N LYS A 104 25.22 39.54 18.57
CA LYS A 104 26.45 40.26 18.95
C LYS A 104 26.68 41.47 18.05
N ASN A 105 26.53 41.29 16.73
CA ASN A 105 26.70 42.36 15.76
C ASN A 105 25.64 43.47 15.91
N GLU A 106 24.39 43.12 16.23
CA GLU A 106 23.32 44.10 16.50
C GLU A 106 23.60 44.94 17.76
N TYR A 107 24.09 44.32 18.82
CA TYR A 107 24.36 45.01 20.10
C TYR A 107 25.71 45.70 20.21
N SER A 108 26.63 45.44 19.28
CA SER A 108 28.04 45.88 19.34
C SER A 108 28.24 47.40 19.42
N SER A 109 27.24 48.20 19.03
CA SER A 109 27.27 49.66 19.13
C SER A 109 27.05 50.20 20.56
N GLU A 110 26.40 49.43 21.44
CA GLU A 110 26.03 49.86 22.79
C GLU A 110 26.60 48.96 23.90
N TYR A 111 26.89 47.70 23.58
CA TYR A 111 27.35 46.69 24.53
C TYR A 111 28.62 46.02 24.00
N GLY A 112 29.55 45.72 24.91
CA GLY A 112 30.60 44.73 24.66
C GLY A 112 30.01 43.34 24.94
N MET A 113 29.94 42.49 23.92
CA MET A 113 29.39 41.14 24.04
C MET A 113 30.39 40.12 23.52
N ASP A 114 30.59 39.05 24.29
CA ASP A 114 31.28 37.85 23.83
C ASP A 114 30.53 36.61 24.32
N TYR A 115 30.65 35.51 23.58
CA TYR A 115 29.96 34.27 23.89
C TYR A 115 30.72 33.05 23.38
N ASP A 116 30.44 31.90 23.98
CA ASP A 116 30.85 30.57 23.55
C ASP A 116 29.66 29.63 23.74
N PHE A 117 29.25 28.95 22.68
CA PHE A 117 28.12 28.02 22.69
C PHE A 117 28.54 26.68 22.10
N GLU A 118 28.27 25.61 22.84
CA GLU A 118 28.59 24.24 22.46
C GLU A 118 27.44 23.29 22.85
N VAL A 119 26.99 22.49 21.90
CA VAL A 119 26.13 21.34 22.12
C VAL A 119 27.01 20.20 22.59
N THR A 120 26.83 19.81 23.85
CA THR A 120 27.68 18.81 24.49
C THR A 120 27.21 17.39 24.22
N ASN A 121 25.91 17.20 24.03
CA ASN A 121 25.31 15.88 23.81
C ASN A 121 23.92 15.97 23.18
N ILE A 122 23.57 15.01 22.34
CA ILE A 122 22.21 14.83 21.80
C ILE A 122 21.82 13.38 22.00
N THR A 123 20.68 13.15 22.66
CA THR A 123 20.15 11.82 22.94
C THR A 123 18.69 11.72 22.51
N MET A 124 18.29 10.57 22.00
CA MET A 124 16.88 10.29 21.70
C MET A 124 16.17 9.83 22.98
N VAL A 125 14.95 10.33 23.21
CA VAL A 125 14.12 10.00 24.38
C VAL A 125 12.98 9.05 24.00
N ASP A 126 12.29 9.39 22.93
CA ASP A 126 11.32 8.55 22.22
C ASP A 126 11.44 8.89 20.73
N GLY A 127 11.01 8.04 19.80
CA GLY A 127 11.35 8.15 18.36
C GLY A 127 11.11 9.50 17.65
N PHE A 128 10.45 10.47 18.29
CA PHE A 128 10.32 11.86 17.81
C PHE A 128 10.83 12.94 18.78
N THR A 129 11.27 12.59 19.99
CA THR A 129 11.74 13.53 21.01
C THR A 129 13.23 13.35 21.30
N PHE A 130 13.96 14.45 21.29
CA PHE A 130 15.41 14.48 21.52
C PHE A 130 15.73 15.38 22.72
N LYS A 131 16.67 14.95 23.54
CA LYS A 131 17.28 15.74 24.60
C LYS A 131 18.61 16.29 24.11
N VAL A 132 18.70 17.61 24.02
CA VAL A 132 19.91 18.35 23.64
C VAL A 132 20.50 19.00 24.89
N ASP A 133 21.72 18.61 25.24
CA ASP A 133 22.51 19.21 26.32
C ASP A 133 23.44 20.26 25.72
N TYR A 134 23.52 21.44 26.33
CA TYR A 134 24.34 22.54 25.82
C TYR A 134 24.97 23.37 26.94
N ASP A 135 26.12 23.96 26.62
CA ASP A 135 26.81 24.94 27.43
C ASP A 135 26.80 26.30 26.72
N LEU A 136 26.45 27.36 27.45
CA LEU A 136 26.50 28.75 27.01
C LEU A 136 27.33 29.56 28.01
N GLU A 137 28.50 30.00 27.60
CA GLU A 137 29.28 31.02 28.31
C GLU A 137 29.09 32.36 27.62
N TYR A 138 28.82 33.42 28.39
CA TYR A 138 28.73 34.76 27.83
C TYR A 138 29.28 35.84 28.76
N TYR A 139 29.67 36.94 28.13
CA TYR A 139 30.08 38.18 28.76
C TYR A 139 29.31 39.34 28.12
N LEU A 140 28.65 40.16 28.93
CA LEU A 140 27.94 41.35 28.48
C LEU A 140 28.34 42.56 29.33
N ALA A 141 28.77 43.64 28.69
CA ALA A 141 29.20 44.84 29.38
C ALA A 141 28.65 46.11 28.73
N LYS A 142 28.30 47.09 29.58
CA LYS A 142 27.96 48.46 29.19
C LYS A 142 28.60 49.41 30.18
N GLU A 143 29.43 50.31 29.66
CA GLU A 143 30.26 51.22 30.47
C GLU A 143 31.09 50.45 31.51
N ASN A 144 30.85 50.65 32.82
CA ASN A 144 31.57 49.98 33.92
C ASN A 144 30.76 48.86 34.58
N VAL A 145 29.62 48.47 33.99
CA VAL A 145 28.78 47.39 34.49
C VAL A 145 28.90 46.19 33.55
N TYR A 146 29.13 45.02 34.13
CA TYR A 146 29.31 43.77 33.41
C TYR A 146 28.51 42.65 34.07
N ASP A 147 28.09 41.70 33.25
CA ASP A 147 27.51 40.44 33.65
C ASP A 147 28.19 39.31 32.88
N SER A 148 28.42 38.19 33.54
CA SER A 148 29.09 37.03 32.95
C SER A 148 28.61 35.76 33.63
N LYS A 149 28.21 34.77 32.84
CA LYS A 149 27.65 33.53 33.35
C LYS A 149 28.02 32.38 32.43
N ASN A 150 28.09 31.20 33.03
CA ASN A 150 28.14 29.93 32.33
C ASN A 150 26.86 29.16 32.68
N VAL A 151 26.12 28.75 31.66
CA VAL A 151 24.83 28.08 31.74
C VAL A 151 24.95 26.72 31.07
N SER A 152 24.77 25.65 31.85
CA SER A 152 24.70 24.27 31.36
C SER A 152 23.27 23.78 31.56
N GLU A 153 22.54 23.56 30.47
CA GLU A 153 21.12 23.20 30.49
C GLU A 153 20.80 22.11 29.47
N SER A 154 19.60 21.55 29.58
CA SER A 154 19.07 20.53 28.67
C SER A 154 17.72 20.96 28.12
N GLN A 155 17.46 20.63 26.85
CA GLN A 155 16.15 20.85 26.25
C GLN A 155 15.60 19.59 25.57
N GLU A 156 14.35 19.29 25.87
CA GLU A 156 13.58 18.24 25.19
C GLU A 156 12.83 18.83 23.99
N ILE A 157 13.08 18.25 22.82
CA ILE A 157 12.64 18.76 21.52
C ILE A 157 11.87 17.65 20.81
N THR A 158 10.56 17.82 20.70
CA THR A 158 9.73 16.95 19.85
C THR A 158 9.71 17.48 18.42
N VAL A 159 10.15 16.65 17.48
CA VAL A 159 10.19 16.96 16.06
C VAL A 159 8.78 16.91 15.47
N LYS A 160 8.41 17.98 14.76
CA LYS A 160 7.06 18.10 14.20
C LYS A 160 6.88 17.28 12.92
N THR A 161 7.89 17.33 12.04
CA THR A 161 7.86 16.66 10.75
C THR A 161 9.30 16.48 10.25
N ILE A 162 9.58 15.31 9.70
CA ILE A 162 10.86 14.95 9.08
C ILE A 162 10.59 14.56 7.63
N ILE A 163 11.36 15.10 6.70
CA ILE A 163 11.44 14.60 5.33
C ILE A 163 12.20 13.26 5.36
N SER A 164 11.63 12.19 4.81
CA SER A 164 12.32 10.91 4.74
C SER A 164 13.09 10.74 3.44
N ALA A 165 14.42 10.85 3.48
CA ALA A 165 15.28 10.54 2.36
C ALA A 165 15.20 9.06 1.97
N TYR A 166 15.00 8.17 2.95
CA TYR A 166 14.84 6.74 2.73
C TYR A 166 13.73 6.42 1.75
N HIS A 167 12.52 6.88 2.04
CA HIS A 167 11.36 6.63 1.17
C HIS A 167 11.49 7.35 -0.18
N TYR A 168 12.24 8.46 -0.24
CA TYR A 168 12.48 9.18 -1.48
C TYR A 168 13.47 8.45 -2.40
N LEU A 169 14.54 7.87 -1.84
CA LEU A 169 15.61 7.20 -2.59
C LEU A 169 15.45 5.68 -2.66
N MET A 170 14.35 5.13 -2.15
CA MET A 170 14.12 3.69 -2.10
C MET A 170 14.30 3.06 -3.50
N PRO A 171 15.04 1.94 -3.61
CA PRO A 171 15.36 1.37 -4.90
C PRO A 171 14.08 0.98 -5.66
N LYS A 172 14.05 1.35 -6.94
CA LYS A 172 13.17 0.69 -7.90
C LYS A 172 13.48 -0.81 -7.92
N ASN A 173 12.53 -1.60 -8.38
CA ASN A 173 12.61 -3.06 -8.45
C ASN A 173 12.55 -3.74 -7.07
N LEU A 174 11.87 -3.11 -6.11
CA LEU A 174 11.54 -3.69 -4.80
C LEU A 174 10.04 -3.47 -4.57
N ILE A 175 9.35 -4.47 -4.06
CA ILE A 175 7.92 -4.43 -3.77
C ILE A 175 7.67 -4.82 -2.32
N GLU A 176 6.72 -4.16 -1.70
CA GLU A 176 6.22 -4.48 -0.37
C GLU A 176 4.84 -5.07 -0.44
N ILE A 177 4.66 -6.23 0.20
CA ILE A 177 3.40 -6.94 0.32
C ILE A 177 3.05 -7.04 1.79
N ASN A 178 1.95 -6.42 2.20
CA ASN A 178 1.39 -6.59 3.53
C ASN A 178 0.50 -7.84 3.56
N SER A 179 0.89 -8.83 4.35
CA SER A 179 0.12 -10.05 4.56
C SER A 179 -0.60 -10.01 5.91
N PRO A 180 -1.93 -10.21 5.97
CA PRO A 180 -2.68 -10.19 7.22
C PRO A 180 -2.48 -11.45 8.09
N SER A 181 -1.91 -12.51 7.53
CA SER A 181 -1.58 -13.76 8.21
C SER A 181 -0.39 -14.46 7.56
N ASP A 182 0.15 -15.48 8.22
CA ASP A 182 1.14 -16.37 7.60
C ASP A 182 0.47 -17.19 6.49
N LEU A 183 1.07 -17.19 5.30
CA LEU A 183 0.57 -17.89 4.13
C LEU A 183 1.70 -18.72 3.50
N THR A 184 1.40 -19.97 3.15
CA THR A 184 2.38 -20.90 2.58
C THR A 184 1.96 -21.30 1.19
N ASP A 185 2.89 -21.24 0.23
CA ASP A 185 2.65 -21.62 -1.16
C ASP A 185 1.38 -20.92 -1.70
N TYR A 186 1.29 -19.62 -1.45
CA TYR A 186 0.08 -18.84 -1.69
C TYR A 186 0.23 -17.95 -2.92
N GLN A 187 -0.82 -17.86 -3.72
CA GLN A 187 -0.83 -17.09 -4.95
C GLN A 187 -1.35 -15.67 -4.73
N PHE A 188 -0.48 -14.68 -4.92
CA PHE A 188 -0.81 -13.27 -4.71
C PHE A 188 -0.52 -12.41 -5.95
N LYS A 189 -1.26 -11.31 -6.06
CA LYS A 189 -1.20 -10.38 -7.19
C LYS A 189 -0.27 -9.22 -6.87
N VAL A 190 0.55 -8.86 -7.86
CA VAL A 190 1.42 -7.70 -7.87
C VAL A 190 1.12 -6.84 -9.09
N VAL A 191 1.07 -5.53 -8.89
CA VAL A 191 0.88 -4.52 -9.93
C VAL A 191 2.13 -3.66 -9.99
N LEU A 192 2.90 -3.80 -11.08
CA LEU A 192 4.08 -2.98 -11.31
C LEU A 192 3.68 -1.70 -12.04
N THR A 193 4.29 -0.61 -11.62
CA THR A 193 4.15 0.77 -12.12
C THR A 193 5.53 1.42 -12.24
N ASP A 194 5.61 2.65 -12.77
CA ASP A 194 6.87 3.41 -12.81
C ASP A 194 7.40 3.84 -11.43
N THR A 195 6.59 3.66 -10.38
CA THR A 195 6.96 3.96 -8.99
C THR A 195 7.79 2.86 -8.33
N ASP A 196 7.56 1.61 -8.70
CA ASP A 196 8.13 0.40 -8.08
C ASP A 196 8.97 -0.43 -9.05
N PHE A 197 8.84 -0.22 -10.37
CA PHE A 197 9.59 -0.96 -11.39
C PHE A 197 10.20 -0.06 -12.47
N ASP A 198 11.46 -0.33 -12.86
CA ASP A 198 12.07 0.36 -13.99
C ASP A 198 11.81 -0.36 -15.33
N PHE A 199 10.72 0.04 -15.99
CA PHE A 199 10.37 -0.48 -17.31
C PHE A 199 11.43 -0.22 -18.40
N SER A 200 12.38 0.71 -18.19
CA SER A 200 13.47 0.92 -19.16
C SER A 200 14.51 -0.19 -19.13
N GLU A 201 14.67 -0.88 -17.99
CA GLU A 201 15.56 -2.02 -17.84
C GLU A 201 14.94 -3.31 -18.41
N ASN A 202 13.62 -3.43 -18.35
CA ASN A 202 12.89 -4.54 -18.97
C ASN A 202 11.56 -4.08 -19.57
N ASN A 203 11.43 -4.22 -20.88
CA ASN A 203 10.29 -3.67 -21.63
C ASN A 203 9.19 -4.70 -21.95
N ASN A 204 9.38 -5.98 -21.67
CA ASN A 204 8.44 -7.04 -22.07
C ASN A 204 8.18 -8.09 -20.98
N GLY A 205 8.81 -7.94 -19.82
CA GLY A 205 8.75 -8.86 -18.70
C GLY A 205 9.54 -10.16 -18.93
N SER A 206 10.38 -10.22 -19.97
CA SER A 206 11.17 -11.42 -20.27
C SER A 206 12.43 -11.50 -19.43
N GLY A 207 12.69 -12.65 -18.82
CA GLY A 207 13.89 -12.85 -18.02
C GLY A 207 13.83 -12.14 -16.67
N ILE A 208 12.68 -11.61 -16.24
CA ILE A 208 12.56 -11.07 -14.89
C ILE A 208 12.60 -12.22 -13.86
N GLU A 209 13.21 -11.98 -12.70
CA GLU A 209 13.14 -12.88 -11.55
C GLU A 209 12.62 -12.11 -10.34
N PHE A 210 11.71 -12.74 -9.60
CA PHE A 210 11.24 -12.24 -8.33
C PHE A 210 11.92 -13.06 -7.23
N ILE A 211 12.45 -12.37 -6.23
CA ILE A 211 13.27 -12.96 -5.18
C ILE A 211 12.72 -12.49 -3.83
N ASP A 212 12.40 -13.44 -2.95
CA ASP A 212 11.94 -13.13 -1.59
C ASP A 212 13.08 -12.58 -0.71
N GLU A 213 12.73 -12.17 0.51
CA GLU A 213 13.68 -11.65 1.49
C GLU A 213 14.78 -12.65 1.91
N TYR A 214 14.54 -13.95 1.70
CA TYR A 214 15.47 -15.03 2.01
C TYR A 214 16.36 -15.41 0.82
N GLY A 215 16.21 -14.74 -0.33
CA GLY A 215 16.97 -15.00 -1.54
C GLY A 215 16.43 -16.15 -2.41
N ASN A 216 15.22 -16.64 -2.15
CA ASN A 216 14.59 -17.67 -2.97
C ASN A 216 13.90 -17.05 -4.18
N SER A 217 14.06 -17.67 -5.35
CA SER A 217 13.32 -17.26 -6.55
C SER A 217 11.87 -17.74 -6.47
N LEU A 218 10.94 -16.80 -6.69
CA LEU A 218 9.50 -17.07 -6.68
C LEU A 218 8.99 -17.36 -8.09
N PRO A 219 8.19 -18.44 -8.26
CA PRO A 219 7.42 -18.64 -9.48
C PRO A 219 6.52 -17.45 -9.75
N TYR A 220 6.41 -17.07 -11.02
CA TYR A 220 5.58 -15.94 -11.43
C TYR A 220 4.88 -16.18 -12.76
N TRP A 221 3.79 -15.45 -12.98
CA TRP A 221 3.04 -15.44 -14.22
C TRP A 221 2.61 -14.03 -14.57
N ILE A 222 2.98 -13.58 -15.77
CA ILE A 222 2.66 -12.24 -16.25
C ILE A 222 1.31 -12.28 -16.95
N LYS A 223 0.28 -11.75 -16.30
CA LYS A 223 -1.07 -11.60 -16.87
C LYS A 223 -1.13 -10.48 -17.90
N TYR A 224 -0.56 -9.33 -17.53
CA TYR A 224 -0.60 -8.10 -18.32
C TYR A 224 0.75 -7.42 -18.28
N TRP A 225 1.17 -6.86 -19.41
CA TRP A 225 2.39 -6.08 -19.50
C TRP A 225 2.27 -5.02 -20.59
N ASN A 226 2.48 -3.76 -20.24
CA ASN A 226 2.50 -2.66 -21.18
C ASN A 226 3.63 -1.68 -20.82
N TYR A 227 4.63 -1.61 -21.70
CA TYR A 227 5.78 -0.74 -21.53
C TYR A 227 5.43 0.74 -21.69
N ASP A 228 4.50 1.08 -22.59
CA ASP A 228 4.16 2.48 -22.88
C ASP A 228 3.35 3.08 -21.72
N ASP A 229 2.39 2.30 -21.20
CA ASP A 229 1.57 2.67 -20.04
C ASP A 229 2.31 2.48 -18.69
N LYS A 230 3.54 1.96 -18.73
CA LYS A 230 4.36 1.63 -17.53
C LYS A 230 3.57 0.84 -16.50
N LYS A 231 2.90 -0.22 -16.95
CA LYS A 231 2.02 -1.02 -16.10
C LYS A 231 2.13 -2.50 -16.41
N ALA A 232 2.26 -3.32 -15.37
CA ALA A 232 2.16 -4.77 -15.47
C ALA A 232 1.33 -5.37 -14.33
N ILE A 233 0.68 -6.49 -14.59
CA ILE A 233 -0.01 -7.30 -13.57
C ILE A 233 0.64 -8.68 -13.59
N VAL A 234 1.25 -9.03 -12.47
CA VAL A 234 2.02 -10.26 -12.27
C VAL A 234 1.43 -11.02 -11.10
N TRP A 235 1.31 -12.33 -11.22
CA TRP A 235 0.98 -13.21 -10.12
C TRP A 235 2.22 -13.94 -9.66
N LEU A 236 2.38 -14.08 -8.35
CA LEU A 236 3.50 -14.75 -7.70
C LEU A 236 2.96 -15.88 -6.84
N ASN A 237 3.76 -16.92 -6.66
CA ASN A 237 3.55 -17.93 -5.62
C ASN A 237 4.74 -17.89 -4.65
N GLY A 238 4.47 -17.78 -3.36
CA GLY A 238 5.50 -17.81 -2.33
C GLY A 238 4.93 -17.98 -0.93
N ASN A 239 5.84 -17.99 0.05
CA ASN A 239 5.49 -17.94 1.46
C ASN A 239 5.51 -16.48 1.92
N LEU A 240 4.48 -16.06 2.65
CA LEU A 240 4.39 -14.74 3.24
C LEU A 240 4.25 -14.89 4.76
N THR A 241 4.97 -14.07 5.50
CA THR A 241 4.81 -13.92 6.95
C THR A 241 3.83 -12.79 7.25
N THR A 242 3.17 -12.84 8.40
CA THR A 242 2.29 -11.76 8.84
C THR A 242 3.06 -10.44 8.93
N GLY A 243 2.53 -9.38 8.32
CA GLY A 243 3.18 -8.06 8.22
C GLY A 243 3.78 -7.79 6.84
N ILE A 244 4.81 -6.95 6.79
CA ILE A 244 5.45 -6.50 5.54
C ILE A 244 6.48 -7.52 5.05
N ASN A 245 6.27 -8.00 3.82
CA ASN A 245 7.18 -8.90 3.10
C ASN A 245 7.81 -8.15 1.92
N TYR A 246 9.09 -8.41 1.66
CA TYR A 246 9.85 -7.73 0.63
C TYR A 246 10.17 -8.64 -0.55
N ILE A 247 9.82 -8.19 -1.77
CA ILE A 247 10.09 -8.91 -3.01
C ILE A 247 11.02 -8.06 -3.89
N ASN A 248 12.25 -8.54 -4.06
CA ASN A 248 13.21 -7.95 -4.99
C ASN A 248 12.94 -8.42 -6.42
N ILE A 249 13.14 -7.55 -7.39
CA ILE A 249 12.97 -7.84 -8.81
C ILE A 249 14.32 -7.70 -9.51
N ASN A 250 14.81 -8.79 -10.07
CA ASN A 250 15.95 -8.76 -10.98
C ASN A 250 15.42 -8.57 -12.41
N THR A 251 15.76 -7.45 -13.04
CA THR A 251 15.23 -7.05 -14.35
C THR A 251 15.85 -7.80 -15.54
N SER A 252 16.95 -8.54 -15.33
CA SER A 252 17.68 -9.24 -16.38
C SER A 252 18.21 -10.62 -15.95
N GLY A 253 17.38 -11.41 -15.28
CA GLY A 253 17.67 -12.79 -14.88
C GLY A 253 17.29 -13.85 -15.92
N THR A 254 17.03 -15.06 -15.44
CA THR A 254 16.68 -16.26 -16.22
C THR A 254 15.22 -16.69 -16.07
N GLY A 255 14.44 -15.94 -15.30
CA GLY A 255 13.07 -16.31 -14.97
C GLY A 255 12.16 -16.39 -16.19
N VAL A 256 11.18 -17.30 -16.12
CA VAL A 256 10.21 -17.56 -17.17
C VAL A 256 8.81 -17.52 -16.58
N SER A 257 7.96 -16.65 -17.13
CA SER A 257 6.54 -16.58 -16.77
C SER A 257 5.84 -17.92 -17.02
N ASN A 258 5.30 -18.53 -15.97
CA ASN A 258 4.64 -19.83 -16.02
C ASN A 258 3.45 -19.90 -15.04
N GLY A 259 2.23 -19.85 -15.56
CA GLY A 259 1.01 -19.93 -14.75
C GLY A 259 0.85 -21.25 -14.00
N GLY A 260 1.29 -22.37 -14.59
CA GLY A 260 1.22 -23.69 -13.95
C GLY A 260 2.21 -23.90 -12.81
N ALA A 261 3.22 -23.03 -12.68
CA ALA A 261 4.11 -23.00 -11.52
C ALA A 261 3.60 -22.07 -10.40
N VAL A 262 2.62 -21.21 -10.72
CA VAL A 262 2.05 -20.26 -9.76
C VAL A 262 0.79 -20.83 -9.13
N PHE A 263 -0.18 -21.24 -9.95
CA PHE A 263 -1.51 -21.63 -9.49
C PHE A 263 -1.64 -23.13 -9.23
N GLU A 264 -2.56 -23.51 -8.35
CA GLU A 264 -2.92 -24.91 -8.07
C GLU A 264 -3.36 -25.63 -9.34
N LEU A 265 -4.09 -24.91 -10.18
CA LEU A 265 -4.49 -25.31 -11.52
C LEU A 265 -4.36 -24.12 -12.45
N PHE A 266 -3.81 -24.33 -13.64
CA PHE A 266 -3.69 -23.31 -14.66
C PHE A 266 -3.84 -23.91 -16.06
N GLU A 267 -4.68 -23.27 -16.87
CA GLU A 267 -4.83 -23.57 -18.29
C GLU A 267 -4.90 -22.26 -19.08
N GLY A 268 -3.82 -21.98 -19.82
CA GLY A 268 -3.74 -20.87 -20.78
C GLY A 268 -4.15 -21.27 -22.20
N PHE A 269 -4.48 -22.54 -22.42
CA PHE A 269 -4.89 -23.12 -23.71
C PHE A 269 -3.84 -23.03 -24.83
N GLU A 270 -2.58 -22.69 -24.53
CA GLU A 270 -1.51 -22.53 -25.53
C GLU A 270 -1.18 -23.81 -26.32
N ASN A 271 -1.35 -24.96 -25.68
CA ASN A 271 -0.93 -26.26 -26.21
C ASN A 271 -2.06 -27.07 -26.85
N LEU A 272 -3.30 -26.59 -26.84
CA LEU A 272 -4.44 -27.30 -27.39
C LEU A 272 -4.35 -27.39 -28.94
N GLU A 273 -3.95 -28.55 -29.48
CA GLU A 273 -3.80 -28.72 -30.94
C GLU A 273 -5.14 -29.06 -31.64
N SER A 274 -5.98 -29.91 -31.04
CA SER A 274 -7.32 -30.22 -31.56
C SER A 274 -8.20 -30.93 -30.52
N ASN A 275 -9.31 -30.29 -30.12
CA ASN A 275 -10.15 -30.70 -28.97
C ASN A 275 -9.34 -30.83 -27.66
N PHE A 276 -10.01 -30.93 -26.52
CA PHE A 276 -9.36 -31.14 -25.23
C PHE A 276 -8.67 -32.50 -25.22
N ASP A 277 -7.33 -32.49 -25.34
CA ASP A 277 -6.46 -33.64 -25.28
C ASP A 277 -5.97 -33.89 -23.84
N LEU A 278 -5.24 -34.99 -23.64
CA LEU A 278 -4.78 -35.47 -22.33
C LEU A 278 -3.91 -34.45 -21.56
N ASP A 279 -3.44 -33.41 -22.24
CA ASP A 279 -2.53 -32.42 -21.67
C ASP A 279 -3.29 -31.21 -21.08
N THR A 280 -4.63 -31.22 -21.09
CA THR A 280 -5.47 -30.13 -20.57
C THR A 280 -6.26 -30.53 -19.32
N ILE A 281 -6.55 -29.55 -18.45
CA ILE A 281 -7.41 -29.75 -17.25
C ILE A 281 -8.81 -30.24 -17.64
N PHE A 282 -9.26 -29.81 -18.82
CA PHE A 282 -10.56 -30.10 -19.39
C PHE A 282 -10.53 -31.30 -20.34
N TYR A 283 -9.51 -32.16 -20.27
CA TYR A 283 -9.54 -33.45 -20.95
C TYR A 283 -10.84 -34.15 -20.59
N THR A 284 -11.75 -34.30 -21.55
CA THR A 284 -13.10 -34.77 -21.23
C THR A 284 -13.55 -35.83 -22.19
N THR A 285 -14.27 -36.80 -21.65
CA THR A 285 -15.10 -37.73 -22.43
C THR A 285 -16.46 -37.12 -22.79
N LEU A 286 -16.79 -35.93 -22.25
CA LEU A 286 -18.11 -35.30 -22.30
C LEU A 286 -18.02 -33.82 -22.73
N ALA A 287 -17.64 -33.57 -23.99
CA ALA A 287 -17.74 -32.25 -24.61
C ALA A 287 -18.95 -32.17 -25.55
N SER A 288 -19.66 -31.04 -25.52
CA SER A 288 -20.60 -30.67 -26.59
C SER A 288 -20.10 -29.43 -27.33
N GLY A 289 -20.30 -29.41 -28.65
CA GLY A 289 -19.71 -28.41 -29.55
C GLY A 289 -18.35 -28.81 -30.10
N THR A 290 -17.76 -27.95 -30.93
CA THR A 290 -16.43 -28.15 -31.52
C THR A 290 -15.48 -27.11 -30.95
N TRP A 291 -14.48 -27.57 -30.19
CA TRP A 291 -13.54 -26.72 -29.47
C TRP A 291 -12.19 -26.72 -30.15
N LYS A 292 -11.65 -25.52 -30.40
CA LYS A 292 -10.33 -25.36 -31.04
C LYS A 292 -9.66 -24.10 -30.53
N ASN A 293 -8.34 -24.06 -30.67
CA ASN A 293 -7.60 -22.85 -30.41
C ASN A 293 -7.82 -21.78 -31.48
N ASP A 294 -7.66 -20.53 -31.05
CA ASP A 294 -7.61 -19.36 -31.92
C ASP A 294 -6.57 -18.37 -31.39
N SER A 295 -6.24 -17.37 -32.22
CA SER A 295 -5.36 -16.28 -31.79
C SER A 295 -6.04 -15.44 -30.71
N LEU A 296 -5.31 -15.10 -29.65
CA LEU A 296 -5.80 -14.23 -28.60
C LEU A 296 -6.02 -12.80 -29.12
N ASP A 297 -7.19 -12.24 -28.85
CA ASP A 297 -7.58 -10.87 -29.21
C ASP A 297 -7.92 -10.00 -27.98
N SER A 298 -7.33 -10.33 -26.83
CA SER A 298 -7.53 -9.63 -25.57
C SER A 298 -6.40 -8.62 -25.30
N VAL A 299 -6.56 -7.80 -24.26
CA VAL A 299 -5.52 -6.85 -23.79
C VAL A 299 -4.38 -7.51 -23.01
N LEU A 300 -4.35 -8.85 -22.91
CA LEU A 300 -3.37 -9.58 -22.09
C LEU A 300 -2.00 -9.66 -22.75
N ASN A 301 -1.00 -10.15 -22.01
CA ASN A 301 0.39 -10.19 -22.50
C ASN A 301 0.56 -11.19 -23.67
N SER A 302 0.69 -10.67 -24.89
CA SER A 302 0.88 -11.46 -26.12
C SER A 302 2.20 -12.25 -26.19
N THR A 303 3.16 -12.01 -25.30
CA THR A 303 4.43 -12.73 -25.27
C THR A 303 4.25 -14.14 -24.73
N TYR A 304 3.49 -14.26 -23.64
CA TYR A 304 3.28 -15.50 -22.88
C TYR A 304 1.86 -16.05 -23.01
N ASN A 305 0.96 -15.29 -23.62
CA ASN A 305 -0.43 -15.66 -23.84
C ASN A 305 -0.85 -15.26 -25.26
N LYS A 306 -0.81 -16.21 -26.19
CA LYS A 306 -1.00 -16.02 -27.63
C LYS A 306 -2.26 -16.67 -28.15
N LYS A 307 -2.81 -17.66 -27.43
CA LYS A 307 -3.97 -18.40 -27.85
C LYS A 307 -5.10 -18.29 -26.84
N MET A 308 -6.29 -18.59 -27.31
CA MET A 308 -7.47 -18.81 -26.49
C MET A 308 -8.20 -20.04 -27.03
N VAL A 309 -9.00 -20.69 -26.20
CA VAL A 309 -9.91 -21.72 -26.68
C VAL A 309 -11.22 -21.09 -27.14
N LYS A 310 -11.76 -21.55 -28.27
CA LYS A 310 -13.06 -21.14 -28.78
C LYS A 310 -13.96 -22.31 -29.14
N CYS A 311 -15.26 -22.11 -28.96
CA CYS A 311 -16.31 -22.92 -29.56
C CYS A 311 -17.09 -22.04 -30.55
N GLU A 312 -16.79 -22.21 -31.84
CA GLU A 312 -17.39 -21.43 -32.92
C GLU A 312 -18.68 -22.11 -33.41
N ASN A 313 -19.73 -21.34 -33.65
CA ASN A 313 -21.08 -21.86 -33.90
C ASN A 313 -21.51 -22.86 -32.80
N ALA A 314 -21.22 -22.51 -31.56
CA ALA A 314 -21.49 -23.34 -30.41
C ALA A 314 -22.98 -23.73 -30.38
N PRO A 315 -23.31 -25.03 -30.21
CA PRO A 315 -24.69 -25.43 -29.99
C PRO A 315 -25.26 -24.70 -28.78
N ILE A 316 -26.59 -24.64 -28.67
CA ILE A 316 -27.29 -23.95 -27.56
C ILE A 316 -26.76 -24.39 -26.20
N PHE A 317 -26.36 -25.65 -26.09
CA PHE A 317 -25.65 -26.21 -24.94
C PHE A 317 -24.27 -26.73 -25.39
N ALA A 318 -23.26 -25.87 -25.38
CA ALA A 318 -21.86 -26.25 -25.55
C ALA A 318 -21.16 -26.20 -24.19
N ARG A 319 -20.48 -27.29 -23.81
CA ARG A 319 -19.71 -27.31 -22.57
C ARG A 319 -18.53 -28.28 -22.63
N VAL A 320 -17.63 -28.09 -21.68
CA VAL A 320 -16.52 -28.97 -21.36
C VAL A 320 -16.42 -29.10 -19.84
N ILE A 321 -16.16 -30.30 -19.34
CA ILE A 321 -16.10 -30.63 -17.90
C ILE A 321 -14.73 -31.22 -17.59
N SER A 322 -14.10 -30.85 -16.47
CA SER A 322 -12.84 -31.43 -16.01
C SER A 322 -12.96 -32.94 -15.76
N ASP A 323 -11.89 -33.71 -16.01
CA ASP A 323 -11.90 -35.19 -15.82
C ASP A 323 -11.84 -35.60 -14.34
N SER A 324 -11.25 -34.74 -13.50
CA SER A 324 -11.04 -34.99 -12.07
C SER A 324 -11.87 -34.01 -11.25
N ASP A 325 -12.37 -34.49 -10.12
CA ASP A 325 -13.00 -33.68 -9.09
C ASP A 325 -11.93 -32.96 -8.26
N LEU A 326 -12.29 -31.80 -7.69
CA LEU A 326 -11.34 -31.00 -6.92
C LEU A 326 -10.91 -31.66 -5.61
N THR A 327 -11.58 -32.73 -5.17
CA THR A 327 -11.14 -33.53 -4.01
C THR A 327 -9.75 -34.15 -4.22
N HIS A 328 -9.34 -34.37 -5.47
CA HIS A 328 -7.98 -34.78 -5.83
C HIS A 328 -6.91 -33.74 -5.44
N TYR A 329 -7.29 -32.47 -5.32
CA TYR A 329 -6.38 -31.35 -5.03
C TYR A 329 -6.43 -30.89 -3.57
N GLY A 330 -7.25 -31.51 -2.71
CA GLY A 330 -7.25 -31.28 -1.26
C GLY A 330 -7.69 -29.88 -0.81
N LEU A 331 -8.38 -29.12 -1.67
CA LEU A 331 -8.84 -27.75 -1.37
C LEU A 331 -10.29 -27.78 -0.86
N SER A 332 -10.53 -27.23 0.34
CA SER A 332 -11.89 -27.03 0.89
C SER A 332 -12.40 -25.59 0.70
N GLU A 333 -11.50 -24.65 0.44
CA GLU A 333 -11.81 -23.25 0.14
C GLU A 333 -10.86 -22.75 -0.95
N TYR A 334 -11.38 -22.29 -2.07
CA TYR A 334 -10.58 -21.89 -3.23
C TYR A 334 -11.30 -20.88 -4.12
N ILE A 335 -10.53 -20.27 -5.01
CA ILE A 335 -11.01 -19.30 -5.97
C ILE A 335 -10.76 -19.84 -7.38
N VAL A 336 -11.82 -19.92 -8.19
CA VAL A 336 -11.78 -20.24 -9.62
C VAL A 336 -11.89 -18.96 -10.42
N GLU A 337 -11.01 -18.79 -11.41
CA GLU A 337 -10.97 -17.58 -12.22
C GLU A 337 -10.77 -17.94 -13.69
N VAL A 338 -11.43 -17.21 -14.58
CA VAL A 338 -11.27 -17.39 -16.02
C VAL A 338 -11.61 -16.11 -16.76
N ASN A 339 -10.91 -15.85 -17.86
CA ASN A 339 -11.33 -14.82 -18.80
C ASN A 339 -12.30 -15.45 -19.80
N ALA A 340 -13.46 -14.84 -20.00
CA ALA A 340 -14.46 -15.32 -20.96
C ALA A 340 -14.97 -14.19 -21.84
N LYS A 341 -15.28 -14.53 -23.09
CA LYS A 341 -15.93 -13.65 -24.05
C LYS A 341 -16.94 -14.48 -24.81
N GLY A 342 -18.03 -13.87 -25.24
CA GLY A 342 -18.89 -14.51 -26.21
C GLY A 342 -19.66 -13.51 -27.06
N ASN A 343 -20.24 -14.04 -28.12
CA ASN A 343 -20.99 -13.33 -29.14
C ASN A 343 -22.15 -14.20 -29.55
N ASN A 344 -23.31 -13.61 -29.77
CA ASN A 344 -24.50 -14.37 -30.07
C ASN A 344 -25.42 -13.59 -31.03
N SER A 345 -26.43 -14.26 -31.59
CA SER A 345 -27.42 -13.62 -32.47
C SER A 345 -28.86 -13.74 -31.93
N ASP A 346 -29.05 -13.75 -30.60
CA ASP A 346 -30.36 -13.73 -29.93
C ASP A 346 -31.02 -12.35 -29.97
N GLY A 347 -30.28 -11.32 -30.38
CA GLY A 347 -30.78 -9.94 -30.48
C GLY A 347 -30.57 -9.12 -29.20
N GLU A 348 -30.01 -9.74 -28.17
CA GLU A 348 -29.63 -9.15 -26.90
C GLU A 348 -28.11 -9.02 -26.83
N ASN A 349 -27.64 -7.91 -26.26
CA ASN A 349 -26.22 -7.60 -26.20
C ASN A 349 -25.57 -8.31 -24.99
N SER A 350 -25.40 -9.63 -25.04
CA SER A 350 -24.82 -10.41 -23.93
C SER A 350 -23.78 -11.46 -24.37
N PRO A 351 -22.82 -11.83 -23.50
CA PRO A 351 -21.75 -12.74 -23.89
C PRO A 351 -22.18 -14.22 -23.94
N ASN A 352 -23.25 -14.61 -23.23
CA ASN A 352 -23.79 -15.97 -23.19
C ASN A 352 -22.77 -17.06 -22.77
N VAL A 353 -21.89 -16.74 -21.81
CA VAL A 353 -20.86 -17.65 -21.28
C VAL A 353 -21.19 -18.08 -19.86
N MET A 354 -20.79 -19.30 -19.47
CA MET A 354 -20.89 -19.77 -18.10
C MET A 354 -19.63 -20.50 -17.63
N VAL A 355 -19.41 -20.44 -16.32
CA VAL A 355 -18.36 -21.16 -15.60
C VAL A 355 -19.03 -21.98 -14.52
N GLY A 356 -18.72 -23.26 -14.48
CA GLY A 356 -19.33 -24.19 -13.57
C GLY A 356 -18.35 -24.78 -12.55
N PHE A 357 -18.87 -25.16 -11.38
CA PHE A 357 -18.06 -25.46 -10.20
C PHE A 357 -18.54 -26.63 -9.30
N PHE A 358 -19.70 -27.27 -9.52
CA PHE A 358 -20.12 -28.48 -8.77
C PHE A 358 -21.11 -29.35 -9.55
N VAL A 359 -21.10 -30.66 -9.27
CA VAL A 359 -22.04 -31.68 -9.76
C VAL A 359 -22.74 -32.34 -8.57
N ASP A 360 -24.03 -32.67 -8.71
CA ASP A 360 -24.71 -33.61 -7.80
C ASP A 360 -24.84 -34.97 -8.53
N PRO A 361 -24.10 -36.02 -8.13
CA PRO A 361 -24.16 -37.32 -8.76
C PRO A 361 -25.20 -38.19 -8.06
N ASP A 362 -26.37 -38.33 -8.67
CA ASP A 362 -27.35 -39.37 -8.35
C ASP A 362 -26.96 -40.72 -9.02
N ASN A 363 -25.66 -41.05 -8.96
CA ASN A 363 -24.91 -42.30 -9.09
C ASN A 363 -25.48 -43.53 -9.85
N THR A 364 -26.44 -43.40 -10.77
CA THR A 364 -27.18 -44.54 -11.33
C THR A 364 -27.26 -44.63 -12.84
N ILE A 365 -26.58 -43.77 -13.61
CA ILE A 365 -26.63 -43.82 -15.08
C ILE A 365 -25.23 -43.84 -15.72
N SER A 366 -25.10 -44.65 -16.77
CA SER A 366 -23.87 -44.97 -17.50
C SER A 366 -23.10 -43.73 -18.00
N ARG A 367 -21.76 -43.80 -18.00
CA ARG A 367 -20.76 -42.82 -18.50
C ARG A 367 -20.92 -42.30 -19.95
N ASN A 368 -22.07 -42.53 -20.60
CA ASN A 368 -22.35 -42.16 -21.99
C ASN A 368 -23.48 -41.10 -22.12
N THR A 369 -23.89 -40.42 -21.04
CA THR A 369 -24.92 -39.37 -21.10
C THR A 369 -24.32 -37.98 -21.34
N TYR A 370 -24.89 -37.24 -22.28
CA TYR A 370 -24.52 -35.87 -22.65
C TYR A 370 -24.69 -34.83 -21.53
N HIS A 371 -25.24 -35.20 -20.36
CA HIS A 371 -25.48 -34.34 -19.20
C HIS A 371 -25.10 -34.98 -17.86
N PRO A 372 -24.24 -34.35 -17.03
CA PRO A 372 -24.06 -34.74 -15.63
C PRO A 372 -25.35 -34.40 -14.87
N GLU A 373 -25.90 -35.33 -14.09
CA GLU A 373 -27.31 -35.31 -13.65
C GLU A 373 -27.79 -33.95 -13.09
N SER A 374 -26.94 -33.25 -12.32
CA SER A 374 -27.12 -31.83 -12.02
C SER A 374 -25.80 -31.05 -11.88
N PHE A 375 -25.78 -29.76 -12.21
CA PHE A 375 -24.58 -28.90 -12.20
C PHE A 375 -24.89 -27.47 -11.70
N TYR A 376 -23.96 -26.82 -10.99
CA TYR A 376 -24.09 -25.41 -10.60
C TYR A 376 -23.19 -24.47 -11.41
N THR A 377 -23.77 -23.44 -12.01
CA THR A 377 -23.04 -22.52 -12.91
C THR A 377 -23.19 -21.06 -12.51
N ALA A 378 -22.14 -20.30 -12.79
CA ALA A 378 -22.13 -18.85 -12.80
C ALA A 378 -22.24 -18.39 -14.25
N ASP A 379 -23.37 -17.78 -14.56
CA ASP A 379 -23.84 -17.48 -15.90
C ASP A 379 -23.76 -15.99 -16.18
N LEU A 380 -23.03 -15.62 -17.21
CA LEU A 380 -22.92 -14.24 -17.66
C LEU A 380 -23.81 -14.02 -18.89
N GLY A 381 -25.03 -13.53 -18.65
CA GLY A 381 -26.07 -13.31 -19.67
C GLY A 381 -26.79 -14.58 -20.15
N GLY A 382 -27.68 -14.45 -21.14
CA GLY A 382 -28.27 -15.60 -21.86
C GLY A 382 -29.45 -16.30 -21.16
N ILE A 383 -29.91 -15.80 -20.01
CA ILE A 383 -31.02 -16.40 -19.25
C ILE A 383 -32.33 -15.65 -19.52
N TYR A 384 -33.34 -16.39 -19.96
CA TYR A 384 -34.72 -15.92 -20.05
C TYR A 384 -35.42 -16.09 -18.70
N GLY A 385 -35.94 -15.01 -18.12
CA GLY A 385 -36.59 -15.00 -16.81
C GLY A 385 -37.87 -15.85 -16.76
N GLY A 386 -37.87 -16.89 -15.94
CA GLY A 386 -38.99 -17.82 -15.73
C GLY A 386 -38.49 -19.26 -15.60
N LYS A 387 -39.25 -20.14 -14.93
CA LYS A 387 -38.94 -21.58 -14.94
C LYS A 387 -38.90 -22.04 -16.39
N ILE A 388 -37.71 -22.39 -16.91
CA ILE A 388 -37.59 -22.79 -18.30
C ILE A 388 -38.08 -24.24 -18.41
N TYR A 389 -39.38 -24.39 -18.68
CA TYR A 389 -39.99 -25.68 -18.99
C TYR A 389 -40.26 -25.82 -20.50
N GLN A 390 -39.83 -26.98 -20.98
CA GLN A 390 -40.35 -27.77 -22.10
C GLN A 390 -40.21 -27.27 -23.55
N TYR A 391 -39.70 -28.20 -24.35
CA TYR A 391 -39.81 -28.32 -25.81
C TYR A 391 -41.25 -28.37 -26.36
N ASN A 392 -42.31 -28.13 -25.56
CA ASN A 392 -43.71 -28.29 -26.01
C ASN A 392 -44.80 -27.59 -25.15
N ASP A 393 -44.50 -26.52 -24.40
CA ASP A 393 -45.56 -25.77 -23.70
C ASP A 393 -46.04 -24.55 -24.53
N PRO A 394 -47.24 -24.57 -25.11
CA PRO A 394 -47.81 -23.44 -25.85
C PRO A 394 -48.25 -22.25 -24.96
N ASP A 395 -48.20 -22.38 -23.63
CA ASP A 395 -48.67 -21.35 -22.69
C ASP A 395 -47.57 -20.44 -22.14
N PHE A 396 -46.36 -20.48 -22.71
CA PHE A 396 -45.28 -19.59 -22.28
C PHE A 396 -45.59 -18.12 -22.63
N LYS A 397 -45.59 -17.28 -21.59
CA LYS A 397 -45.75 -15.82 -21.71
C LYS A 397 -44.43 -15.15 -21.33
N ASN A 398 -43.94 -14.28 -22.23
CA ASN A 398 -42.91 -13.24 -22.05
C ASN A 398 -42.18 -13.27 -20.68
N GLY A 399 -41.05 -13.96 -20.63
CA GLY A 399 -40.03 -13.75 -19.61
C GLY A 399 -39.15 -12.56 -20.00
N ASN A 400 -38.67 -11.80 -19.01
CA ASN A 400 -37.67 -10.75 -19.27
C ASN A 400 -36.30 -11.41 -19.51
N PHE A 401 -35.61 -11.04 -20.58
CA PHE A 401 -34.22 -11.44 -20.80
C PHE A 401 -33.32 -10.78 -19.75
N LEU A 402 -32.39 -11.53 -19.18
CA LEU A 402 -31.43 -11.03 -18.21
C LEU A 402 -30.02 -11.13 -18.79
N SER A 403 -29.43 -9.97 -19.06
CA SER A 403 -28.04 -9.81 -19.52
C SER A 403 -27.03 -9.76 -18.36
N ASN A 404 -27.36 -10.30 -17.19
CA ASN A 404 -26.60 -10.09 -15.94
C ASN A 404 -25.87 -11.37 -15.51
N LEU A 405 -25.00 -11.27 -14.50
CA LEU A 405 -24.42 -12.45 -13.85
C LEU A 405 -25.48 -13.12 -12.96
N ASN A 406 -25.58 -14.45 -12.99
CA ASN A 406 -26.49 -15.21 -12.13
C ASN A 406 -25.85 -16.53 -11.69
N ILE A 407 -26.26 -17.05 -10.53
CA ILE A 407 -25.98 -18.44 -10.15
C ILE A 407 -27.19 -19.30 -10.52
N VAL A 408 -26.95 -20.38 -11.25
CA VAL A 408 -27.98 -21.27 -11.81
C VAL A 408 -27.74 -22.70 -11.33
N TYR A 409 -28.85 -23.40 -11.06
CA TYR A 409 -28.84 -24.85 -10.91
C TYR A 409 -29.37 -25.51 -12.17
N GLU A 410 -28.54 -26.31 -12.82
CA GLU A 410 -28.89 -27.12 -13.98
C GLU A 410 -29.22 -28.55 -13.52
N SER A 411 -30.36 -29.11 -13.95
CA SER A 411 -30.73 -30.50 -13.65
C SER A 411 -31.54 -31.14 -14.79
N VAL A 412 -31.45 -32.46 -14.93
CA VAL A 412 -32.26 -33.22 -15.90
C VAL A 412 -33.58 -33.65 -15.25
N PRO A 413 -34.77 -33.31 -15.81
CA PRO A 413 -36.04 -33.73 -15.25
C PRO A 413 -36.33 -35.20 -15.57
N GLY A 414 -35.76 -36.11 -14.78
CA GLY A 414 -36.01 -37.56 -14.80
C GLY A 414 -35.24 -38.36 -15.88
N SER A 415 -35.10 -39.67 -15.65
CA SER A 415 -34.16 -40.58 -16.34
C SER A 415 -34.36 -40.81 -17.84
N ASN A 416 -35.45 -40.32 -18.45
CA ASN A 416 -35.80 -40.61 -19.85
C ASN A 416 -35.73 -39.38 -20.79
N LYS A 417 -35.24 -38.23 -20.32
CA LYS A 417 -35.26 -36.97 -21.08
C LYS A 417 -33.91 -36.24 -21.01
N ILE A 418 -32.83 -36.95 -21.31
CA ILE A 418 -31.45 -36.43 -21.31
C ILE A 418 -31.23 -35.21 -22.24
N ASP A 419 -32.13 -34.98 -23.19
CA ASP A 419 -32.12 -33.83 -24.09
C ASP A 419 -32.82 -32.59 -23.48
N GLN A 420 -33.22 -32.64 -22.21
CA GLN A 420 -33.91 -31.56 -21.50
C GLN A 420 -33.11 -31.14 -20.28
N ILE A 421 -32.67 -29.88 -20.28
CA ILE A 421 -31.98 -29.24 -19.15
C ILE A 421 -32.95 -28.27 -18.51
N THR A 422 -33.18 -28.45 -17.21
CA THR A 422 -33.92 -27.48 -16.40
C THR A 422 -32.90 -26.56 -15.75
N ARG A 423 -33.08 -25.24 -15.94
CA ARG A 423 -32.25 -24.22 -15.32
C ARG A 423 -33.09 -23.47 -14.30
N GLU A 424 -32.82 -23.71 -13.02
CA GLU A 424 -33.49 -23.01 -11.94
C GLU A 424 -32.71 -21.74 -11.60
N TYR A 425 -33.45 -20.64 -11.67
CA TYR A 425 -32.96 -19.32 -11.38
C TYR A 425 -32.93 -19.07 -9.88
N ILE A 426 -31.76 -18.67 -9.34
CA ILE A 426 -31.59 -18.57 -7.89
C ILE A 426 -31.62 -17.12 -7.41
N LEU A 427 -30.86 -16.19 -8.01
CA LEU A 427 -30.79 -14.77 -7.56
C LEU A 427 -30.45 -13.77 -8.70
N PRO A 428 -31.22 -12.67 -8.87
CA PRO A 428 -30.82 -11.50 -9.64
C PRO A 428 -30.13 -10.52 -8.72
N ASP A 429 -28.84 -10.23 -8.94
CA ASP A 429 -28.42 -8.84 -8.81
C ASP A 429 -27.04 -8.60 -9.42
N SER A 430 -27.02 -8.06 -10.63
CA SER A 430 -25.98 -7.10 -10.98
C SER A 430 -26.63 -5.98 -11.78
N SER A 431 -26.48 -4.74 -11.32
CA SER A 431 -26.92 -3.54 -12.06
C SER A 431 -26.09 -3.27 -13.32
N MET A 432 -25.16 -4.16 -13.66
CA MET A 432 -24.20 -4.00 -14.74
C MET A 432 -24.67 -4.71 -16.01
N THR A 433 -24.90 -3.91 -17.03
CA THR A 433 -25.14 -4.39 -18.40
C THR A 433 -23.89 -5.10 -18.92
N THR A 434 -24.02 -6.36 -19.32
CA THR A 434 -22.98 -7.04 -20.09
C THR A 434 -23.09 -6.65 -21.57
N GLN A 435 -22.09 -7.02 -22.36
CA GLN A 435 -22.02 -6.79 -23.79
C GLN A 435 -21.42 -8.02 -24.47
N GLU A 436 -21.89 -8.31 -25.67
CA GLU A 436 -21.22 -9.26 -26.54
C GLU A 436 -19.84 -8.74 -26.97
N ASN A 437 -18.98 -9.65 -27.46
CA ASN A 437 -17.63 -9.35 -27.93
C ASN A 437 -16.74 -8.62 -26.90
N THR A 438 -17.09 -8.68 -25.62
CA THR A 438 -16.32 -8.09 -24.53
C THR A 438 -15.69 -9.21 -23.70
N TRP A 439 -14.40 -9.06 -23.40
CA TRP A 439 -13.70 -9.94 -22.47
C TRP A 439 -14.06 -9.59 -21.03
N TYR A 440 -14.49 -10.59 -20.28
CA TYR A 440 -14.79 -10.50 -18.86
C TYR A 440 -13.84 -11.37 -18.06
N TYR A 441 -13.43 -10.88 -16.90
CA TYR A 441 -12.81 -11.68 -15.85
C TYR A 441 -13.92 -12.14 -14.91
N LEU A 442 -14.17 -13.45 -14.88
CA LEU A 442 -15.06 -14.09 -13.90
C LEU A 442 -14.25 -14.65 -12.73
N LYS A 443 -14.74 -14.44 -11.51
CA LYS A 443 -14.15 -14.94 -10.25
C LYS A 443 -15.24 -15.63 -9.43
N LEU A 444 -15.00 -16.89 -9.06
CA LEU A 444 -15.84 -17.68 -8.17
C LEU A 444 -15.05 -17.98 -6.90
N ASN A 445 -15.56 -17.57 -5.75
CA ASN A 445 -15.05 -17.96 -4.45
C ASN A 445 -15.92 -19.11 -3.93
N ILE A 446 -15.31 -20.24 -3.64
CA ILE A 446 -16.00 -21.48 -3.27
C ILE A 446 -15.50 -21.92 -1.90
N ASN A 447 -16.42 -22.00 -0.94
CA ASN A 447 -16.20 -22.58 0.37
C ASN A 447 -17.04 -23.85 0.50
N GLU A 448 -16.39 -25.00 0.41
CA GLU A 448 -17.05 -26.30 0.48
C GLU A 448 -17.52 -26.63 1.89
N SER A 449 -16.80 -26.18 2.91
CA SER A 449 -17.13 -26.40 4.32
C SER A 449 -18.45 -25.75 4.71
N SER A 450 -18.72 -24.55 4.19
CA SER A 450 -19.98 -23.83 4.41
C SER A 450 -21.01 -24.06 3.30
N GLY A 451 -20.59 -24.62 2.15
CA GLY A 451 -21.40 -24.69 0.93
C GLY A 451 -21.70 -23.30 0.36
N GLU A 452 -20.86 -22.30 0.65
CA GLU A 452 -21.01 -20.95 0.16
C GLU A 452 -20.25 -20.76 -1.15
N VAL A 453 -20.92 -20.19 -2.15
CA VAL A 453 -20.29 -19.77 -3.39
C VAL A 453 -20.64 -18.33 -3.68
N LYS A 454 -19.60 -17.58 -4.01
CA LYS A 454 -19.70 -16.19 -4.37
C LYS A 454 -19.16 -15.96 -5.78
N ALA A 455 -19.98 -15.37 -6.64
CA ALA A 455 -19.62 -15.11 -8.03
C ALA A 455 -19.52 -13.61 -8.29
N SER A 456 -18.46 -13.20 -8.98
CA SER A 456 -18.22 -11.81 -9.36
C SER A 456 -17.61 -11.73 -10.75
N PHE A 457 -17.78 -10.59 -11.40
CA PHE A 457 -17.21 -10.33 -12.72
C PHE A 457 -16.84 -8.87 -12.90
N ILE A 458 -15.94 -8.62 -13.86
CA ILE A 458 -15.55 -7.29 -14.32
C ILE A 458 -15.10 -7.39 -15.78
N ASP A 459 -15.30 -6.35 -16.59
CA ASP A 459 -14.70 -6.33 -17.92
C ASP A 459 -13.17 -6.24 -17.81
N LEU A 460 -12.48 -6.94 -18.70
CA LEU A 460 -11.04 -7.14 -18.58
C LEU A 460 -10.25 -5.83 -18.72
N VAL A 461 -10.76 -4.88 -19.50
CA VAL A 461 -10.17 -3.55 -19.66
C VAL A 461 -10.24 -2.77 -18.34
N SER A 462 -11.39 -2.77 -17.66
CA SER A 462 -11.56 -2.16 -16.33
C SER A 462 -10.66 -2.81 -15.28
N TYR A 463 -10.55 -4.14 -15.28
CA TYR A 463 -9.65 -4.87 -14.38
C TYR A 463 -8.19 -4.45 -14.58
N VAL A 464 -7.74 -4.42 -15.84
CA VAL A 464 -6.40 -3.92 -16.19
C VAL A 464 -6.24 -2.45 -15.82
N GLY A 465 -7.32 -1.66 -15.89
CA GLY A 465 -7.40 -0.28 -15.40
C GLY A 465 -7.18 -0.13 -13.89
N GLY A 466 -7.24 -1.22 -13.11
CA GLY A 466 -7.10 -1.21 -11.65
C GLY A 466 -8.41 -1.07 -10.90
N LEU A 467 -9.55 -1.23 -11.58
CA LEU A 467 -10.85 -1.32 -10.92
C LEU A 467 -11.02 -2.70 -10.27
N ASP A 468 -11.67 -2.71 -9.11
CA ASP A 468 -11.98 -3.94 -8.38
C ASP A 468 -13.37 -4.49 -8.76
N PHE A 469 -13.63 -5.74 -8.38
CA PHE A 469 -14.91 -6.41 -8.58
C PHE A 469 -16.03 -5.61 -7.89
N LYS A 470 -17.03 -5.17 -8.65
CA LYS A 470 -18.05 -4.24 -8.17
C LYS A 470 -19.25 -4.90 -7.50
N ASN A 471 -19.49 -6.19 -7.74
CA ASN A 471 -20.65 -6.91 -7.22
C ASN A 471 -20.31 -8.38 -6.99
N GLU A 472 -20.81 -8.93 -5.89
CA GLU A 472 -20.65 -10.32 -5.50
C GLU A 472 -22.03 -10.94 -5.26
N ILE A 473 -22.38 -11.99 -6.01
CA ILE A 473 -23.62 -12.74 -5.86
C ILE A 473 -23.33 -13.93 -4.96
N ILE A 474 -24.04 -14.05 -3.84
CA ILE A 474 -23.78 -15.06 -2.81
C ILE A 474 -24.86 -16.15 -2.85
N ARG A 475 -24.43 -17.41 -2.74
CA ARG A 475 -25.31 -18.58 -2.54
C ARG A 475 -24.78 -19.44 -1.41
N THR A 476 -25.64 -19.92 -0.51
CA THR A 476 -25.25 -20.54 0.78
C THR A 476 -25.67 -22.01 0.94
N THR A 477 -25.84 -22.76 -0.15
CA THR A 477 -26.04 -24.22 -0.05
C THR A 477 -25.65 -24.90 -1.35
N VAL A 478 -24.64 -25.77 -1.31
CA VAL A 478 -24.22 -26.60 -2.44
C VAL A 478 -24.12 -28.06 -1.99
N LEU A 479 -24.46 -29.00 -2.90
CA LEU A 479 -24.34 -30.45 -2.72
C LEU A 479 -23.05 -30.93 -3.43
N SER A 480 -22.49 -32.04 -2.95
CA SER A 480 -21.09 -32.45 -3.13
C SER A 480 -20.72 -33.01 -4.49
N ASP A 481 -19.47 -32.71 -4.90
CA ASP A 481 -18.61 -33.25 -5.97
C ASP A 481 -18.17 -32.14 -6.94
N ASN A 482 -16.85 -31.91 -7.00
CA ASN A 482 -16.30 -30.59 -7.32
C ASN A 482 -15.72 -30.58 -8.73
N TYR A 483 -16.57 -30.71 -9.74
CA TYR A 483 -16.13 -30.62 -11.13
C TYR A 483 -16.15 -29.19 -11.64
N LEU A 484 -15.20 -28.87 -12.52
CA LEU A 484 -15.12 -27.58 -13.18
C LEU A 484 -15.73 -27.68 -14.58
N LEU A 485 -16.44 -26.63 -15.00
CA LEU A 485 -17.08 -26.58 -16.31
C LEU A 485 -16.86 -25.22 -16.97
N LEU A 486 -16.71 -25.23 -18.29
CA LEU A 486 -16.81 -24.03 -19.13
C LEU A 486 -17.88 -24.27 -20.20
N GLY A 487 -18.69 -23.27 -20.54
CA GLY A 487 -19.73 -23.47 -21.54
C GLY A 487 -20.58 -22.25 -21.88
N THR A 488 -21.71 -22.52 -22.53
CA THR A 488 -22.72 -21.54 -22.96
C THR A 488 -23.82 -21.37 -21.93
N SER A 489 -24.26 -20.15 -21.64
CA SER A 489 -25.35 -19.85 -20.69
C SER A 489 -26.75 -19.75 -21.32
N VAL A 490 -26.97 -20.23 -22.55
CA VAL A 490 -28.26 -20.03 -23.24
C VAL A 490 -29.35 -20.90 -22.65
N GLY A 491 -30.43 -20.25 -22.22
CA GLY A 491 -31.50 -20.90 -21.46
C GLY A 491 -32.49 -21.78 -22.23
N SER A 492 -32.79 -21.57 -23.53
CA SER A 492 -33.83 -22.36 -24.23
C SER A 492 -33.78 -22.32 -25.75
N TYR A 493 -33.89 -23.48 -26.41
CA TYR A 493 -34.00 -23.61 -27.87
C TYR A 493 -35.26 -22.96 -28.48
N TYR A 494 -36.34 -22.80 -27.71
CA TYR A 494 -37.65 -22.40 -28.26
C TYR A 494 -37.72 -20.91 -28.66
N TYR A 495 -36.98 -20.05 -27.95
CA TYR A 495 -36.95 -18.59 -28.20
C TYR A 495 -35.85 -18.15 -29.13
N VAL A 496 -35.03 -19.10 -29.56
CA VAL A 496 -33.83 -18.85 -30.31
C VAL A 496 -34.19 -18.81 -31.80
N PRO A 497 -33.85 -17.73 -32.54
CA PRO A 497 -34.16 -17.62 -33.97
C PRO A 497 -33.65 -18.85 -34.74
N LYS A 498 -34.34 -19.25 -35.82
CA LYS A 498 -33.92 -20.40 -36.67
C LYS A 498 -32.49 -20.30 -37.23
N ASN A 499 -31.89 -19.11 -37.19
CA ASN A 499 -30.53 -18.82 -37.63
C ASN A 499 -29.61 -18.43 -36.47
N TYR A 500 -29.93 -18.86 -35.25
CA TYR A 500 -29.11 -18.50 -34.10
C TYR A 500 -27.70 -19.04 -34.24
N ASN A 501 -26.76 -18.14 -34.02
CA ASN A 501 -25.37 -18.44 -33.94
C ASN A 501 -24.83 -17.87 -32.64
N GLN A 502 -23.93 -18.62 -31.99
CA GLN A 502 -23.15 -18.11 -30.89
C GLN A 502 -21.73 -18.63 -30.97
N SER A 503 -20.81 -17.86 -30.45
CA SER A 503 -19.41 -18.23 -30.30
C SER A 503 -18.93 -17.80 -28.93
N ILE A 504 -18.27 -18.72 -28.24
CA ILE A 504 -17.74 -18.49 -26.90
C ILE A 504 -16.25 -18.75 -26.88
N TYR A 505 -15.56 -18.03 -26.02
CA TYR A 505 -14.12 -17.96 -25.94
C TYR A 505 -13.70 -17.95 -24.48
N PHE A 506 -12.68 -18.74 -24.13
CA PHE A 506 -12.10 -18.77 -22.79
C PHE A 506 -10.58 -18.70 -22.85
N ASP A 507 -10.01 -18.12 -21.80
CA ASP A 507 -8.58 -18.00 -21.65
C ASP A 507 -8.18 -17.86 -20.16
N ASN A 508 -6.96 -18.26 -19.82
CA ASN A 508 -6.35 -18.19 -18.49
C ASN A 508 -7.24 -18.69 -17.36
N PHE A 509 -7.78 -19.90 -17.55
CA PHE A 509 -8.45 -20.61 -16.48
C PHE A 509 -7.47 -20.93 -15.37
N ARG A 510 -7.85 -20.68 -14.11
CA ARG A 510 -7.00 -20.96 -12.96
C ARG A 510 -7.77 -21.21 -11.68
N VAL A 511 -7.11 -21.93 -10.77
CA VAL A 511 -7.58 -22.15 -9.39
C VAL A 511 -6.47 -21.77 -8.42
N ARG A 512 -6.83 -21.05 -7.36
CA ARG A 512 -5.91 -20.65 -6.30
C ARG A 512 -6.52 -20.81 -4.92
N LYS A 513 -5.67 -20.84 -3.89
CA LYS A 513 -6.09 -20.90 -2.49
C LYS A 513 -6.92 -19.66 -2.12
N TYR A 514 -7.92 -19.86 -1.25
CA TYR A 514 -8.70 -18.79 -0.65
C TYR A 514 -8.09 -18.35 0.67
N VAL A 515 -8.21 -17.05 0.97
CA VAL A 515 -7.98 -16.46 2.28
C VAL A 515 -9.03 -15.36 2.48
N GLN A 516 -9.46 -15.15 3.72
CA GLN A 516 -10.47 -14.12 4.04
C GLN A 516 -10.00 -12.72 3.65
N ASP A 517 -8.78 -12.36 4.00
CA ASP A 517 -8.16 -11.07 3.69
C ASP A 517 -6.95 -11.33 2.77
N GLU A 518 -7.04 -10.89 1.50
CA GLU A 518 -5.95 -11.09 0.54
C GLU A 518 -4.74 -10.18 0.86
N PRO A 519 -3.49 -10.65 0.65
CA PRO A 519 -2.31 -9.80 0.75
C PRO A 519 -2.42 -8.58 -0.16
N THR A 520 -2.02 -7.42 0.35
CA THR A 520 -2.10 -6.15 -0.36
C THR A 520 -0.73 -5.59 -0.65
N GLN A 521 -0.51 -5.14 -1.88
CA GLN A 521 0.68 -4.39 -2.23
C GLN A 521 0.62 -3.00 -1.61
N VAL A 522 1.69 -2.61 -0.91
CA VAL A 522 1.81 -1.27 -0.34
C VAL A 522 2.12 -0.29 -1.47
N PRO A 523 1.24 0.68 -1.77
CA PRO A 523 1.45 1.60 -2.88
C PRO A 523 2.64 2.53 -2.60
N ARG A 524 3.52 2.68 -3.59
CA ARG A 524 4.60 3.67 -3.56
C ARG A 524 4.14 4.95 -4.25
N TYR A 525 4.33 6.06 -3.57
CA TYR A 525 4.14 7.40 -4.14
C TYR A 525 5.51 8.00 -4.48
N GLN A 526 5.68 8.53 -5.69
CA GLN A 526 6.82 9.40 -5.97
C GLN A 526 6.56 10.77 -5.33
N GLY A 527 7.36 11.15 -4.33
CA GLY A 527 7.20 12.43 -3.63
C GLY A 527 8.03 12.53 -2.35
N LEU A 528 8.04 13.72 -1.75
CA LEU A 528 8.60 13.89 -0.41
C LEU A 528 7.67 13.22 0.61
N TYR A 529 8.21 12.24 1.33
CA TYR A 529 7.52 11.61 2.44
C TYR A 529 7.77 12.43 3.70
N TYR A 530 6.69 12.86 4.33
CA TYR A 530 6.72 13.58 5.59
C TYR A 530 6.31 12.62 6.69
N ILE A 531 7.24 12.31 7.59
CA ILE A 531 6.96 11.54 8.79
C ILE A 531 6.62 12.53 9.89
N SER A 532 5.44 12.40 10.48
CA SER A 532 4.98 13.22 11.60
C SER A 532 4.43 12.33 12.71
N PRO A 533 4.63 12.68 13.99
CA PRO A 533 3.93 12.00 15.08
C PRO A 533 2.40 12.17 14.92
N PRO A 534 1.58 11.25 15.47
CA PRO A 534 0.13 11.37 15.39
C PRO A 534 -0.39 12.71 15.95
N ARG A 535 -1.55 13.19 15.48
CA ARG A 535 -2.10 14.51 15.87
C ARG A 535 -2.45 14.65 17.35
N GLU A 536 -2.56 13.56 18.10
CA GLU A 536 -2.85 13.58 19.54
C GLU A 536 -1.67 14.07 20.39
N TYR A 537 -0.46 14.19 19.81
CA TYR A 537 0.79 14.59 20.46
C TYR A 537 1.08 16.10 20.41
N GLY A 538 0.12 16.91 19.96
CA GLY A 538 0.33 18.35 19.70
C GLY A 538 0.46 19.28 20.91
N THR A 539 0.40 18.79 22.16
CA THR A 539 0.45 19.69 23.33
C THR A 539 1.05 19.03 24.57
N VAL A 540 2.38 19.15 24.76
CA VAL A 540 2.94 19.33 26.11
C VAL A 540 4.00 20.43 26.03
N TYR A 541 3.54 21.69 26.10
CA TYR A 541 4.38 22.79 26.55
C TYR A 541 4.22 22.87 28.07
N GLY A 542 5.26 22.51 28.82
CA GLY A 542 5.36 22.78 30.25
C GLY A 542 5.32 21.56 31.17
N THR A 543 6.11 21.67 32.23
CA THR A 543 6.32 20.73 33.34
C THR A 543 5.02 20.20 33.95
N GLY A 544 4.81 18.89 33.89
CA GLY A 544 3.72 18.22 34.57
C GLY A 544 3.86 16.70 34.50
N ASP A 545 4.07 16.09 35.67
CA ASP A 545 4.24 14.64 35.86
C ASP A 545 3.01 13.85 35.41
N SER A 546 3.12 13.13 34.30
CA SER A 546 2.41 11.88 34.07
C SER A 546 3.18 11.04 33.06
N GLU A 547 3.62 9.86 33.49
CA GLU A 547 4.25 8.84 32.64
C GLU A 547 3.39 8.58 31.39
N ASN A 548 4.01 8.72 30.23
CA ASN A 548 3.36 8.52 28.94
C ASN A 548 3.29 7.00 28.66
N LEU A 549 2.08 6.44 28.68
CA LEU A 549 1.82 5.00 28.49
C LEU A 549 1.49 4.61 27.04
N TYR A 550 1.87 5.42 26.04
CA TYR A 550 1.36 5.23 24.68
C TYR A 550 2.43 5.18 23.61
N PHE A 551 3.24 4.12 23.69
CA PHE A 551 3.74 3.36 22.55
C PHE A 551 3.88 1.89 22.97
N ILE A 552 3.19 0.98 22.27
CA ILE A 552 3.62 -0.43 22.15
C ILE A 552 4.01 -0.56 20.69
N GLU A 553 5.31 -0.57 20.42
CA GLU A 553 5.78 -1.00 19.10
C GLU A 553 5.23 -2.40 18.83
N ASN A 554 4.73 -2.62 17.62
CA ASN A 554 4.46 -3.98 17.17
C ASN A 554 5.80 -4.72 17.17
N ASN A 555 6.01 -5.61 18.13
CA ASN A 555 7.22 -6.40 18.32
C ASN A 555 7.48 -7.43 17.19
N THR A 556 6.72 -7.35 16.09
CA THR A 556 6.90 -8.11 14.86
C THR A 556 7.16 -7.24 13.61
N GLU A 557 7.10 -5.91 13.72
CA GLU A 557 7.42 -4.97 12.62
C GLU A 557 8.57 -4.05 13.03
N PRO A 558 9.42 -3.57 12.10
CA PRO A 558 10.47 -2.61 12.41
C PRO A 558 9.83 -1.28 12.84
N SER A 559 10.32 -0.69 13.93
CA SER A 559 9.84 0.63 14.34
C SER A 559 10.20 1.72 13.32
N ILE A 560 9.53 2.87 13.37
CA ILE A 560 9.95 4.07 12.60
C ILE A 560 11.43 4.40 12.92
N ILE A 561 11.87 4.11 14.14
CA ILE A 561 13.28 4.18 14.54
C ILE A 561 14.09 3.11 13.80
N ASP A 562 13.66 1.85 13.68
CA ASP A 562 14.37 0.81 12.91
C ASP A 562 14.41 1.08 11.39
N MET A 563 13.39 1.74 10.83
CA MET A 563 13.35 2.18 9.43
C MET A 563 14.26 3.39 9.18
N LEU A 564 14.42 4.28 10.16
CA LEU A 564 15.35 5.41 10.12
C LEU A 564 16.78 5.03 10.57
N ALA A 565 16.94 3.95 11.36
CA ALA A 565 18.21 3.46 11.93
C ALA A 565 18.79 2.22 11.22
N GLY A 566 18.07 1.63 10.26
CA GLY A 566 18.54 0.47 9.50
C GLY A 566 18.78 -0.79 10.34
N LYS A 567 17.94 -1.09 11.34
CA LYS A 567 18.00 -2.41 11.98
C LYS A 567 17.43 -3.48 11.05
N GLY A 568 18.29 -4.05 10.22
CA GLY A 568 18.15 -5.48 9.92
C GLY A 568 18.51 -6.25 11.20
N SER A 569 17.60 -7.07 11.73
CA SER A 569 17.98 -8.08 12.70
C SER A 569 18.90 -9.11 12.01
N TYR A 570 19.68 -9.87 12.79
CA TYR A 570 20.50 -10.98 12.28
C TYR A 570 19.66 -12.06 11.54
N ASP A 571 18.32 -11.97 11.62
CA ASP A 571 17.35 -12.90 11.03
C ASP A 571 16.44 -12.24 9.94
N GLY A 572 16.78 -11.04 9.40
CA GLY A 572 15.99 -10.33 8.35
C GLY A 572 16.85 -9.72 7.21
N PRO A 573 16.25 -9.24 6.09
CA PRO A 573 16.99 -8.93 4.86
C PRO A 573 17.98 -7.76 5.03
N TYR A 574 19.20 -7.97 4.56
CA TYR A 574 20.28 -6.98 4.54
C TYR A 574 19.89 -5.75 3.69
N TRP A 575 19.58 -4.63 4.32
CA TRP A 575 19.43 -3.33 3.66
C TRP A 575 20.80 -2.88 3.12
N THR A 576 21.00 -3.00 1.81
CA THR A 576 22.28 -2.69 1.13
C THR A 576 22.45 -1.17 0.85
N TYR A 577 21.47 -0.34 1.21
CA TYR A 577 21.45 1.12 1.01
C TYR A 577 20.47 1.74 2.04
N GLY A 578 20.72 2.69 2.95
CA GLY A 578 21.88 3.37 3.55
C GLY A 578 21.33 4.23 4.72
N TYR A 579 22.19 4.75 5.61
CA TYR A 579 21.80 5.44 6.85
C TYR A 579 21.28 6.89 6.63
N GLY A 580 19.96 7.07 6.74
CA GLY A 580 19.38 8.32 7.28
C GLY A 580 19.74 8.44 8.76
N ILE A 581 19.54 9.61 9.35
CA ILE A 581 20.16 10.06 10.62
C ILE A 581 19.96 9.05 11.79
N LYS A 582 20.99 8.23 12.06
CA LYS A 582 21.12 7.33 13.22
C LYS A 582 21.57 8.12 14.47
N LEU A 583 20.88 7.96 15.61
CA LEU A 583 21.31 8.35 16.97
C LEU A 583 20.86 7.24 17.94
N VAL A 584 21.74 6.62 18.74
CA VAL A 584 21.38 5.57 19.71
C VAL A 584 20.87 6.14 21.02
N GLU A 585 19.91 5.42 21.59
CA GLU A 585 19.69 5.30 23.03
C GLU A 585 20.82 4.49 23.70
N ASN A 586 21.26 4.93 24.89
CA ASN A 586 22.18 4.15 25.73
C ASN A 586 21.61 2.79 26.16
#